data_AF-A0A7Y5KQ52-F1
#
_entry.id   AF-A0A7Y5KQ52-F1
#
_cell.length_a   1.000
_cell.length_b   1.000
_cell.length_c   1.000
_cell.angle_alpha   90.00
_cell.angle_beta   90.00
_cell.angle_gamma   90.00
#
_symmetry.space_group_name_H-M   'P 1'
#
loop_
_entity.id
_entity.type
_entity.pdbx_description
1 polymer ?
#
loop_
_entity_poly.entity_id
_entity_poly.type
_entity_poly.pdbx_seq_one_letter_code
_entity_poly.pdbx_strand_id
1 'polypeptide(L)'
;MRWLALGCALWVSSISTLCHAQPPPAPGPGGPGASAPALSPEERARALTLADEGARLFDRGDFNGAREKFEQAEQIAPIPPFSFQRGRALEKLGRWVEAHALYEKVATAALAVDAPAPYIVAKRDAEKAMQALGPKLPRITVTTAGGLAAEVFFDGRSVGEAGPTARPADPGEHIIEARGQGGTLGRRTIQINAGETMSVELKLSSAPEPNVAAASKGPSLWTILGYVGMGVGGASLLVATATGIPAIVMKSDLEDACPNGRCPPSQFETLDTYDALRWTAGATLIGGLVIAGAGVTSFLLAPEQGIFGTSVKAEVGVSSFRLSVSFQ
;
A
#
# COMPACT_ATOMS: atom_id res chain seq x y z
N MET A 1 2.00 67.47 57.52
CA MET A 1 2.94 68.59 57.28
C MET A 1 4.24 68.02 56.68
N ARG A 2 4.68 68.57 55.52
CA ARG A 2 6.02 68.49 54.86
C ARG A 2 6.39 67.11 54.24
N TRP A 3 6.31 66.91 52.91
CA TRP A 3 7.17 67.34 51.77
C TRP A 3 8.58 66.71 51.70
N LEU A 4 8.82 65.95 50.61
CA LEU A 4 10.03 65.82 49.73
C LEU A 4 9.97 64.45 49.02
N ALA A 5 9.61 64.31 47.74
CA ALA A 5 10.26 64.71 46.47
C ALA A 5 11.51 63.87 46.11
N LEU A 6 11.35 62.95 45.14
CA LEU A 6 12.32 62.37 44.18
C LEU A 6 11.52 61.29 43.41
N GLY A 7 11.19 61.38 42.12
CA GLY A 7 11.98 61.83 40.99
C GLY A 7 12.36 60.61 40.14
N CYS A 8 11.39 59.97 39.48
CA CYS A 8 11.65 58.94 38.46
C CYS A 8 10.92 59.32 37.17
N ALA A 9 11.66 59.99 36.30
CA ALA A 9 11.31 60.20 34.91
C ALA A 9 11.57 58.88 34.16
N LEU A 10 10.50 58.19 33.76
CA LEU A 10 10.55 57.20 32.69
C LEU A 10 9.74 57.74 31.53
N TRP A 11 10.48 58.17 30.52
CA TRP A 11 10.01 58.55 29.20
C TRP A 11 9.24 57.38 28.55
N VAL A 12 7.94 57.55 28.37
CA VAL A 12 7.16 56.79 27.39
C VAL A 12 7.36 57.51 26.05
N SER A 13 8.39 57.12 25.31
CA SER A 13 8.52 57.52 23.91
C SER A 13 7.57 56.69 23.07
N SER A 14 6.41 57.27 22.78
CA SER A 14 5.50 56.84 21.73
C SER A 14 6.23 56.83 20.39
N ILE A 15 6.70 55.65 19.96
CA ILE A 15 7.16 55.43 18.59
C ILE A 15 5.89 55.24 17.75
N SER A 16 5.39 56.35 17.22
CA SER A 16 4.45 56.34 16.11
C SER A 16 5.16 55.76 14.88
N THR A 17 5.10 54.44 14.73
CA THR A 17 5.55 53.76 13.50
C THR A 17 4.58 54.14 12.39
N LEU A 18 4.90 55.23 11.68
CA LEU A 18 4.32 55.54 10.38
C LEU A 18 4.68 54.40 9.43
N CYS A 19 3.73 53.52 9.18
CA CYS A 19 3.79 52.51 8.14
C CYS A 19 3.84 53.24 6.78
N HIS A 20 5.04 53.51 6.29
CA HIS A 20 5.23 53.96 4.90
C HIS A 20 5.00 52.76 3.99
N ALA A 21 3.84 52.73 3.33
CA ALA A 21 3.60 51.83 2.23
C ALA A 21 4.54 52.22 1.07
N GLN A 22 5.63 51.47 0.88
CA GLN A 22 6.41 51.55 -0.36
C GLN A 22 5.58 50.95 -1.51
N PRO A 23 5.40 51.65 -2.64
CA PRO A 23 4.80 51.04 -3.82
C PRO A 23 5.67 49.88 -4.31
N PRO A 24 5.07 48.82 -4.88
CA PRO A 24 5.82 47.68 -5.40
C PRO A 24 6.83 48.14 -6.45
N PRO A 25 8.03 47.54 -6.51
CA PRO A 25 9.01 47.87 -7.56
C PRO A 25 8.39 47.60 -8.93
N ALA A 26 8.59 48.55 -9.86
CA ALA A 26 8.15 48.38 -11.24
C ALA A 26 8.75 47.10 -11.85
N PRO A 27 8.01 46.36 -12.69
CA PRO A 27 8.56 45.22 -13.39
C PRO A 27 9.74 45.68 -14.23
N GLY A 28 10.93 45.17 -13.91
CA GLY A 28 12.13 45.40 -14.72
C GLY A 28 11.91 44.88 -16.15
N PRO A 29 12.64 45.41 -17.15
CA PRO A 29 12.55 44.91 -18.51
C PRO A 29 12.86 43.41 -18.49
N GLY A 30 11.86 42.60 -18.87
CA GLY A 30 11.97 41.15 -18.93
C GLY A 30 13.17 40.77 -19.78
N GLY A 31 14.20 40.21 -19.14
CA GLY A 31 15.29 39.53 -19.84
C GLY A 31 14.71 38.41 -20.70
N PRO A 32 15.31 38.11 -21.86
CA PRO A 32 14.83 37.06 -22.75
C PRO A 32 14.66 35.77 -21.95
N GLY A 33 13.46 35.21 -22.03
CA GLY A 33 13.03 34.08 -21.22
C GLY A 33 14.10 33.00 -21.17
N ALA A 34 14.48 32.62 -19.95
CA ALA A 34 15.27 31.44 -19.70
C ALA A 34 14.56 30.26 -20.37
N SER A 35 15.02 29.90 -21.55
CA SER A 35 14.62 28.68 -22.24
C SER A 35 14.99 27.55 -21.28
N ALA A 36 14.06 26.62 -21.03
CA ALA A 36 14.36 25.45 -20.23
C ALA A 36 15.65 24.81 -20.76
N PRO A 37 16.60 24.42 -19.88
CA PRO A 37 17.88 23.88 -20.33
C PRO A 37 17.64 22.68 -21.24
N ALA A 38 18.30 22.67 -22.40
CA ALA A 38 18.28 21.53 -23.30
C ALA A 38 18.87 20.31 -22.58
N LEU A 39 18.25 19.13 -22.77
CA LEU A 39 18.68 17.87 -22.14
C LEU A 39 20.14 17.56 -22.46
N SER A 40 20.90 17.16 -21.43
CA SER A 40 22.29 16.74 -21.60
C SER A 40 22.40 15.44 -22.40
N PRO A 41 23.54 15.18 -23.07
CA PRO A 41 23.78 13.91 -23.76
C PRO A 41 23.63 12.69 -22.84
N GLU A 42 24.04 12.81 -21.57
CA GLU A 42 23.90 11.74 -20.57
C GLU A 42 22.43 11.47 -20.23
N GLU A 43 21.63 12.51 -19.96
CA GLU A 43 20.19 12.36 -19.70
C GLU A 43 19.48 11.73 -20.88
N ARG A 44 19.80 12.16 -22.11
CA ARG A 44 19.25 11.55 -23.32
C ARG A 44 19.60 10.07 -23.41
N ALA A 45 20.87 9.70 -23.17
CA ALA A 45 21.28 8.31 -23.18
C ALA A 45 20.55 7.48 -22.11
N ARG A 46 20.42 8.00 -20.89
CA ARG A 46 19.68 7.34 -19.80
C ARG A 46 18.20 7.14 -20.14
N ALA A 47 17.53 8.15 -20.71
CA ALA A 47 16.13 8.04 -21.12
C ALA A 47 15.93 6.96 -22.21
N LEU A 48 16.85 6.87 -23.18
CA LEU A 48 16.83 5.85 -24.22
C LEU A 48 17.05 4.44 -23.65
N THR A 49 18.00 4.27 -22.73
CA THR A 49 18.21 2.98 -22.05
C THR A 49 16.94 2.52 -21.31
N LEU A 50 16.27 3.44 -20.59
CA LEU A 50 15.01 3.13 -19.92
C LEU A 50 13.91 2.74 -20.92
N ALA A 51 13.81 3.45 -22.05
CA ALA A 51 12.84 3.12 -23.10
C ALA A 51 13.12 1.75 -23.74
N ASP A 52 14.38 1.38 -23.96
CA ASP A 52 14.78 0.07 -24.48
C ASP A 52 14.44 -1.06 -23.49
N GLU A 53 14.67 -0.85 -22.19
CA GLU A 53 14.23 -1.76 -21.14
C GLU A 53 12.71 -1.90 -21.12
N GLY A 54 11.99 -0.78 -21.22
CA GLY A 54 10.53 -0.75 -21.29
C GLY A 54 9.99 -1.52 -22.50
N ALA A 55 10.63 -1.39 -23.66
CA ALA A 55 10.26 -2.14 -24.86
C ALA A 55 10.45 -3.65 -24.67
N ARG A 56 11.59 -4.08 -24.09
CA ARG A 56 11.83 -5.51 -23.79
C ARG A 56 10.83 -6.07 -22.76
N LEU A 57 10.43 -5.27 -21.77
CA LEU A 57 9.40 -5.68 -20.81
C LEU A 57 8.03 -5.82 -21.49
N PHE A 58 7.70 -4.86 -22.37
CA PHE A 58 6.46 -4.89 -23.15
C PHE A 58 6.39 -6.15 -24.04
N ASP A 59 7.48 -6.47 -24.74
CA ASP A 59 7.55 -7.64 -25.62
C ASP A 59 7.43 -8.97 -24.86
N ARG A 60 7.84 -8.99 -23.59
CA ARG A 60 7.67 -10.15 -22.68
C ARG A 60 6.31 -10.23 -22.01
N GLY A 61 5.42 -9.26 -22.26
CA GLY A 61 4.10 -9.18 -21.64
C GLY A 61 4.09 -8.60 -20.23
N ASP A 62 5.23 -8.13 -19.71
CA ASP A 62 5.28 -7.38 -18.46
C ASP A 62 4.90 -5.92 -18.73
N PHE A 63 3.60 -5.68 -18.88
CA PHE A 63 3.08 -4.37 -19.20
C PHE A 63 3.21 -3.37 -18.04
N ASN A 64 3.24 -3.83 -16.79
CA ASN A 64 3.43 -2.92 -15.65
C ASN A 64 4.89 -2.45 -15.59
N GLY A 65 5.85 -3.37 -15.71
CA GLY A 65 7.27 -3.00 -15.82
C GLY A 65 7.54 -2.09 -17.01
N ALA A 66 6.92 -2.37 -18.17
CA ALA A 66 7.02 -1.51 -19.34
C ALA A 66 6.49 -0.09 -19.09
N ARG A 67 5.29 0.03 -18.51
CA ARG A 67 4.67 1.31 -18.14
C ARG A 67 5.61 2.14 -17.26
N GLU A 68 6.17 1.54 -16.22
CA GLU A 68 7.07 2.20 -15.27
C GLU A 68 8.35 2.70 -15.94
N LYS A 69 8.95 1.89 -16.82
CA LYS A 69 10.16 2.29 -17.55
C LYS A 69 9.90 3.42 -18.55
N PHE A 70 8.77 3.40 -19.26
CA PHE A 70 8.40 4.51 -20.14
C PHE A 70 8.05 5.79 -19.35
N GLU A 71 7.45 5.65 -18.17
CA GLU A 71 7.20 6.78 -17.27
C GLU A 71 8.50 7.41 -16.79
N GLN A 72 9.48 6.61 -16.35
CA GLN A 72 10.82 7.09 -15.98
C GLN A 72 11.54 7.75 -17.16
N ALA A 73 11.45 7.18 -18.36
CA ALA A 73 12.01 7.77 -19.57
C ALA A 73 11.36 9.12 -19.91
N GLU A 74 10.03 9.25 -19.74
CA GLU A 74 9.26 10.49 -19.98
C GLU A 74 9.60 11.59 -18.94
N GLN A 75 9.86 11.21 -17.69
CA GLN A 75 10.31 12.15 -16.65
C GLN A 75 11.67 12.79 -16.98
N ILE A 76 12.55 12.06 -17.67
CA ILE A 76 13.83 12.59 -18.14
C ILE A 76 13.63 13.35 -19.45
N ALA A 77 12.95 12.75 -20.43
CA ALA A 77 12.72 13.35 -21.74
C ALA A 77 11.24 13.25 -22.13
N PRO A 78 10.44 14.31 -21.94
CA PRO A 78 9.00 14.30 -22.18
C PRO A 78 8.68 14.39 -23.67
N ILE A 79 8.87 13.28 -24.40
CA ILE A 79 8.75 13.23 -25.87
C ILE A 79 7.61 12.30 -26.33
N PRO A 80 6.95 12.58 -27.48
CA PRO A 80 5.78 11.83 -27.93
C PRO A 80 5.95 10.31 -28.04
N PRO A 81 7.09 9.76 -28.53
CA PRO A 81 7.27 8.31 -28.59
C PRO A 81 7.18 7.62 -27.23
N PHE A 82 7.70 8.22 -26.15
CA PHE A 82 7.64 7.62 -24.81
C PHE A 82 6.23 7.63 -24.24
N SER A 83 5.51 8.75 -24.38
CA SER A 83 4.11 8.85 -23.98
C SER A 83 3.23 7.83 -24.73
N PHE A 84 3.46 7.65 -26.03
CA PHE A 84 2.72 6.67 -26.84
C PHE A 84 2.96 5.23 -26.36
N GLN A 85 4.23 4.85 -26.12
CA GLN A 85 4.57 3.50 -25.66
C GLN A 85 4.03 3.22 -24.25
N ARG A 86 4.04 4.23 -23.36
CA ARG A 86 3.39 4.16 -22.05
C ARG A 86 1.88 3.94 -22.19
N GLY A 87 1.22 4.65 -23.11
CA GLY A 87 -0.19 4.45 -23.45
C GLY A 87 -0.50 3.02 -23.89
N ARG A 88 0.34 2.44 -24.75
CA ARG A 88 0.20 1.03 -25.18
C ARG A 88 0.31 0.05 -24.01
N ALA A 89 1.21 0.29 -23.07
CA ALA A 89 1.35 -0.53 -21.88
C ALA A 89 0.09 -0.43 -20.98
N LEU A 90 -0.43 0.79 -20.78
CA LEU A 90 -1.66 1.02 -20.01
C LEU A 90 -2.89 0.35 -20.63
N GLU A 91 -3.02 0.39 -21.96
CA GLU A 91 -4.13 -0.28 -22.66
C GLU A 91 -4.11 -1.79 -22.40
N LYS A 92 -2.92 -2.42 -22.44
CA LYS A 92 -2.74 -3.84 -22.13
C LYS A 92 -3.02 -4.20 -20.68
N LEU A 93 -2.89 -3.24 -19.76
CA LEU A 93 -3.23 -3.37 -18.34
C LEU A 93 -4.71 -3.15 -18.04
N GLY A 94 -5.54 -2.79 -19.02
CA GLY A 94 -6.96 -2.45 -18.79
C GLY A 94 -7.20 -1.02 -18.30
N ARG A 95 -6.15 -0.19 -18.18
CA ARG A 95 -6.23 1.23 -17.78
C ARG A 95 -6.54 2.12 -18.98
N TRP A 96 -7.68 1.88 -19.61
CA TRP A 96 -8.08 2.44 -20.89
C TRP A 96 -8.32 3.95 -20.83
N VAL A 97 -8.85 4.48 -19.73
CA VAL A 97 -9.08 5.92 -19.56
C VAL A 97 -7.76 6.68 -19.62
N GLU A 98 -6.74 6.19 -18.91
CA GLU A 98 -5.41 6.81 -18.93
C GLU A 98 -4.70 6.60 -20.27
N ALA A 99 -4.81 5.40 -20.85
CA ALA A 99 -4.24 5.11 -22.17
C ALA A 99 -4.80 6.07 -23.24
N HIS A 100 -6.11 6.26 -23.27
CA HIS A 100 -6.76 7.18 -24.20
C HIS A 100 -6.32 8.64 -23.99
N ALA A 101 -6.21 9.10 -22.73
CA ALA A 101 -5.72 10.44 -22.43
C ALA A 101 -4.28 10.66 -22.92
N LEU A 102 -3.40 9.65 -22.81
CA LEU A 102 -2.04 9.73 -23.36
C LEU A 102 -2.04 9.71 -24.89
N TYR A 103 -2.89 8.90 -25.52
CA TYR A 103 -3.00 8.89 -26.97
C TYR A 103 -3.50 10.23 -27.51
N GLU A 104 -4.50 10.83 -26.85
CA GLU A 104 -4.99 12.16 -27.19
C GLU A 104 -3.90 13.23 -27.03
N LYS A 105 -3.16 13.21 -25.90
CA LYS A 105 -2.00 14.09 -25.66
C LYS A 105 -1.00 14.01 -26.80
N VAL A 106 -0.67 12.81 -27.26
CA VAL A 106 0.30 12.60 -28.35
C VAL A 106 -0.27 12.98 -29.71
N ALA A 107 -1.53 12.63 -29.99
CA ALA A 107 -2.20 12.90 -31.27
C ALA A 107 -2.39 14.40 -31.51
N THR A 108 -2.60 15.18 -30.44
CA THR A 108 -2.80 16.63 -30.48
C THR A 108 -1.52 17.45 -30.28
N ALA A 109 -0.40 16.80 -29.93
CA ALA A 109 0.87 17.48 -29.74
C ALA A 109 1.33 18.20 -31.02
N ALA A 110 1.70 19.47 -30.87
CA ALA A 110 2.33 20.25 -31.94
C ALA A 110 3.76 19.72 -32.17
N LEU A 111 4.08 19.43 -33.43
CA LEU A 111 5.42 19.01 -33.84
C LEU A 111 6.07 20.13 -34.65
N ALA A 112 7.38 20.31 -34.49
CA ALA A 112 8.17 21.18 -35.35
C ALA A 112 8.12 20.68 -36.81
N VAL A 113 8.36 21.58 -37.77
CA VAL A 113 8.33 21.25 -39.21
C VAL A 113 9.37 20.19 -39.57
N ASP A 114 10.51 20.21 -38.87
CA ASP A 114 11.63 19.29 -39.01
C ASP A 114 11.64 18.19 -37.92
N ALA A 115 10.49 17.90 -37.32
CA ALA A 115 10.39 16.90 -36.28
C ALA A 115 10.94 15.53 -36.75
N PRO A 116 11.68 14.81 -35.89
CA PRO A 116 12.22 13.50 -36.23
C PRO A 116 11.11 12.51 -36.65
N ALA A 117 11.40 11.64 -37.61
CA ALA A 117 10.44 10.65 -38.10
C ALA A 117 9.74 9.83 -37.00
N PRO A 118 10.41 9.40 -35.90
CA PRO A 118 9.73 8.70 -34.80
C PRO A 118 8.60 9.50 -34.13
N TYR A 119 8.68 10.83 -34.12
CA TYR A 119 7.65 11.69 -33.50
C TYR A 119 6.41 11.74 -34.38
N ILE A 120 6.60 11.84 -35.70
CA ILE A 120 5.53 11.82 -36.70
C ILE A 120 4.80 10.47 -36.66
N VAL A 121 5.57 9.38 -36.60
CA VAL A 121 5.03 8.01 -36.47
C VAL A 121 4.24 7.87 -35.16
N ALA A 122 4.80 8.28 -34.02
CA ALA A 122 4.11 8.21 -32.72
C ALA A 122 2.80 9.00 -32.71
N LYS A 123 2.76 10.22 -33.28
CA LYS A 123 1.54 11.03 -33.40
C LYS A 123 0.46 10.33 -34.22
N ARG A 124 0.82 9.82 -35.40
CA ARG A 124 -0.10 9.09 -36.29
C ARG A 124 -0.63 7.81 -35.64
N ASP A 125 0.23 7.06 -34.96
CA ASP A 125 -0.15 5.79 -34.36
C ASP A 125 -0.98 6.01 -33.08
N ALA A 126 -0.70 7.08 -32.32
CA ALA A 126 -1.54 7.51 -31.22
C ALA A 126 -2.94 7.95 -31.68
N GLU A 127 -3.06 8.69 -32.79
CA GLU A 127 -4.35 9.08 -33.36
C GLU A 127 -5.20 7.85 -33.72
N LYS A 128 -4.59 6.84 -34.36
CA LYS A 128 -5.26 5.56 -34.67
C LYS A 128 -5.67 4.82 -33.40
N ALA A 129 -4.79 4.74 -32.41
CA ALA A 129 -5.07 4.05 -31.14
C ALA A 129 -6.20 4.73 -30.37
N MET A 130 -6.19 6.08 -30.29
CA MET A 130 -7.25 6.88 -29.69
C MET A 130 -8.60 6.62 -30.37
N GLN A 131 -8.65 6.68 -31.71
CA GLN A 131 -9.88 6.45 -32.48
C GLN A 131 -10.41 5.00 -32.33
N ALA A 132 -9.50 4.02 -32.18
CA ALA A 132 -9.88 2.63 -31.97
C ALA A 132 -10.35 2.33 -30.54
N LEU A 133 -9.81 3.03 -29.54
CA LEU A 133 -10.13 2.84 -28.13
C LEU A 133 -11.35 3.65 -27.69
N GLY A 134 -11.55 4.84 -28.25
CA GLY A 134 -12.67 5.75 -27.94
C GLY A 134 -14.04 5.08 -27.88
N PRO A 135 -14.49 4.37 -28.93
CA PRO A 135 -15.79 3.68 -28.94
C PRO A 135 -15.88 2.50 -27.96
N LYS A 136 -14.75 1.97 -27.50
CA LYS A 136 -14.69 0.84 -26.56
C LYS A 136 -14.61 1.29 -25.11
N LEU A 137 -14.35 2.58 -24.85
CA LEU A 137 -14.32 3.10 -23.50
C LEU A 137 -15.72 3.07 -22.89
N PRO A 138 -15.90 2.32 -21.80
CA PRO A 138 -17.14 2.39 -21.05
C PRO A 138 -17.41 3.81 -20.53
N ARG A 139 -18.69 4.13 -20.36
CA ARG A 139 -19.14 5.38 -19.75
C ARG A 139 -20.04 5.11 -18.56
N ILE A 140 -19.82 5.83 -17.47
CA ILE A 140 -20.63 5.75 -16.26
C ILE A 140 -21.30 7.08 -15.97
N THR A 141 -22.56 7.01 -15.57
CA THR A 141 -23.29 8.13 -14.99
C THR A 141 -23.62 7.76 -13.56
N VAL A 142 -23.19 8.58 -12.60
CA VAL A 142 -23.41 8.32 -11.17
C VAL A 142 -24.33 9.40 -10.61
N THR A 143 -25.53 8.99 -10.21
CA THR A 143 -26.53 9.86 -9.57
C THR A 143 -26.80 9.42 -8.14
N THR A 144 -27.37 10.30 -7.34
CA THR A 144 -27.82 10.00 -5.98
C THR A 144 -29.34 9.95 -5.92
N ALA A 145 -29.87 9.03 -5.12
CA ALA A 145 -31.30 8.95 -4.88
C ALA A 145 -31.80 10.28 -4.26
N GLY A 146 -32.87 10.82 -4.83
CA GLY A 146 -33.40 12.12 -4.41
C GLY A 146 -32.57 13.34 -4.85
N GLY A 147 -31.54 13.16 -5.69
CA GLY A 147 -30.74 14.27 -6.23
C GLY A 147 -29.86 14.98 -5.18
N LEU A 148 -29.48 14.28 -4.13
CA LEU A 148 -28.64 14.82 -3.06
C LEU A 148 -27.22 15.13 -3.58
N ALA A 149 -26.70 16.32 -3.27
CA ALA A 149 -25.32 16.66 -3.59
C ALA A 149 -24.35 15.72 -2.84
N ALA A 150 -23.47 15.06 -3.58
CA ALA A 150 -22.45 14.18 -3.04
C ALA A 150 -21.22 14.13 -3.95
N GLU A 151 -20.05 14.08 -3.34
CA GLU A 151 -18.78 13.86 -4.03
C GLU A 151 -18.65 12.37 -4.38
N VAL A 152 -18.42 12.07 -5.65
CA VAL A 152 -18.27 10.68 -6.13
C VAL A 152 -16.81 10.29 -6.13
N PHE A 153 -16.52 9.11 -5.62
CA PHE A 153 -15.23 8.46 -5.66
C PHE A 153 -15.35 7.19 -6.49
N PHE A 154 -14.42 7.02 -7.43
CA PHE A 154 -14.28 5.83 -8.25
C PHE A 154 -12.95 5.16 -7.88
N ASP A 155 -13.01 3.94 -7.35
CA ASP A 155 -11.85 3.22 -6.79
C ASP A 155 -11.03 4.07 -5.81
N GLY A 156 -11.73 4.85 -4.98
CA GLY A 156 -11.12 5.74 -3.99
C GLY A 156 -10.60 7.08 -4.52
N ARG A 157 -10.67 7.33 -5.84
CA ARG A 157 -10.29 8.63 -6.44
C ARG A 157 -11.52 9.49 -6.65
N SER A 158 -11.49 10.74 -6.18
CA SER A 158 -12.56 11.72 -6.42
C SER A 158 -12.68 12.01 -7.92
N VAL A 159 -13.92 11.93 -8.44
CA VAL A 159 -14.26 12.23 -9.84
C VAL A 159 -15.24 13.40 -9.95
N GLY A 160 -15.46 14.13 -8.85
CA GLY A 160 -16.38 15.26 -8.75
C GLY A 160 -17.78 14.86 -8.31
N GLU A 161 -18.67 15.84 -8.31
CA GLU A 161 -20.05 15.67 -7.80
C GLU A 161 -20.87 14.66 -8.61
N ALA A 162 -21.82 14.00 -7.95
CA ALA A 162 -22.82 13.15 -8.58
C ALA A 162 -23.73 13.97 -9.51
N GLY A 163 -24.09 13.41 -10.66
CA GLY A 163 -24.89 14.12 -11.65
C GLY A 163 -25.13 13.34 -12.94
N PRO A 164 -25.87 13.93 -13.89
CA PRO A 164 -26.24 13.28 -15.15
C PRO A 164 -25.09 13.17 -16.17
N THR A 165 -23.92 13.73 -15.86
CA THR A 165 -22.77 13.76 -16.76
C THR A 165 -22.10 12.39 -16.84
N ALA A 166 -22.11 11.78 -18.02
CA ALA A 166 -21.42 10.53 -18.28
C ALA A 166 -19.90 10.73 -18.31
N ARG A 167 -19.16 9.95 -17.51
CA ARG A 167 -17.70 9.97 -17.38
C ARG A 167 -17.10 8.68 -17.97
N PRO A 168 -15.93 8.73 -18.61
CA PRO A 168 -15.24 7.52 -19.05
C PRO A 168 -14.77 6.71 -17.84
N ALA A 169 -14.84 5.38 -17.92
CA ALA A 169 -14.39 4.45 -16.89
C ALA A 169 -13.54 3.34 -17.51
N ASP A 170 -12.67 2.72 -16.72
CA ASP A 170 -11.98 1.50 -17.14
C ASP A 170 -12.97 0.32 -17.17
N PRO A 171 -12.76 -0.69 -18.03
CA PRO A 171 -13.54 -1.93 -17.98
C PRO A 171 -13.10 -2.80 -16.80
N GLY A 172 -14.06 -3.50 -16.19
CA GLY A 172 -13.80 -4.42 -15.07
C GLY A 172 -14.70 -4.21 -13.87
N GLU A 173 -14.25 -4.70 -12.72
CA GLU A 173 -14.92 -4.51 -11.43
C GLU A 173 -14.44 -3.20 -10.81
N HIS A 174 -15.37 -2.36 -10.37
CA HIS A 174 -15.08 -1.06 -9.76
C HIS A 174 -15.95 -0.79 -8.54
N ILE A 175 -15.39 -0.06 -7.58
CA ILE A 175 -16.10 0.40 -6.38
C ILE A 175 -16.43 1.88 -6.57
N ILE A 176 -17.73 2.19 -6.57
CA ILE A 176 -18.22 3.56 -6.59
C ILE A 176 -18.69 3.94 -5.20
N GLU A 177 -18.19 5.05 -4.68
CA GLU A 177 -18.66 5.67 -3.45
C GLU A 177 -19.21 7.05 -3.75
N ALA A 178 -20.26 7.46 -3.03
CA ALA A 178 -20.74 8.83 -2.99
C ALA A 178 -20.76 9.29 -1.54
N ARG A 179 -20.12 10.44 -1.26
CA ARG A 179 -20.05 11.06 0.07
C ARG A 179 -20.85 12.35 0.05
N GLY A 180 -22.00 12.33 0.71
CA GLY A 180 -22.88 13.48 0.85
C GLY A 180 -22.59 14.28 2.12
N GLN A 181 -23.37 15.33 2.32
CA GLN A 181 -23.32 16.13 3.55
C GLN A 181 -23.66 15.30 4.78
N GLY A 182 -23.19 15.74 5.95
CA GLY A 182 -23.49 15.09 7.24
C GLY A 182 -22.90 13.69 7.39
N GLY A 183 -21.85 13.33 6.64
CA GLY A 183 -21.23 12.01 6.72
C GLY A 183 -22.05 10.89 6.05
N THR A 184 -22.99 11.25 5.17
CA THR A 184 -23.75 10.25 4.41
C THR A 184 -22.86 9.58 3.35
N LEU A 185 -22.97 8.26 3.25
CA LEU A 185 -22.18 7.42 2.34
C LEU A 185 -23.13 6.50 1.57
N GLY A 186 -22.93 6.40 0.26
CA GLY A 186 -23.41 5.30 -0.57
C GLY A 186 -22.21 4.58 -1.17
N ARG A 187 -22.18 3.25 -1.14
CA ARG A 187 -21.14 2.44 -1.80
C ARG A 187 -21.81 1.34 -2.62
N ARG A 188 -21.30 1.10 -3.83
CA ARG A 188 -21.72 0.00 -4.70
C ARG A 188 -20.55 -0.53 -5.51
N THR A 189 -20.44 -1.84 -5.60
CA THR A 189 -19.55 -2.51 -6.55
C THR A 189 -20.30 -2.72 -7.86
N ILE A 190 -19.68 -2.38 -8.98
CA ILE A 190 -20.23 -2.57 -10.32
C ILE A 190 -19.24 -3.37 -11.18
N GLN A 191 -19.78 -4.10 -12.16
CA GLN A 191 -19.00 -4.69 -13.23
C GLN A 191 -19.37 -3.96 -14.52
N ILE A 192 -18.39 -3.39 -15.22
CA ILE A 192 -18.62 -2.66 -16.46
C ILE A 192 -17.85 -3.28 -17.62
N ASN A 193 -18.55 -3.52 -18.73
CA ASN A 193 -17.96 -4.12 -19.93
C ASN A 193 -17.47 -3.05 -20.91
N ALA A 194 -16.55 -3.42 -21.79
CA ALA A 194 -16.07 -2.57 -22.87
C ALA A 194 -17.23 -2.01 -23.72
N GLY A 195 -17.24 -0.70 -23.95
CA GLY A 195 -18.24 0.02 -24.75
C GLY A 195 -19.60 0.19 -24.07
N GLU A 196 -19.76 -0.28 -22.83
CA GLU A 196 -21.01 -0.18 -22.09
C GLU A 196 -21.23 1.24 -21.56
N THR A 197 -22.47 1.73 -21.63
CA THR A 197 -22.90 2.92 -20.90
C THR A 197 -23.77 2.49 -19.74
N MET A 198 -23.31 2.73 -18.51
CA MET A 198 -23.97 2.31 -17.28
C MET A 198 -24.44 3.52 -16.46
N SER A 199 -25.67 3.47 -15.97
CA SER A 199 -26.20 4.45 -15.02
C SER A 199 -26.33 3.81 -13.64
N VAL A 200 -25.70 4.43 -12.63
CA VAL A 200 -25.68 3.95 -11.26
C VAL A 200 -26.33 4.99 -10.35
N GLU A 201 -27.47 4.65 -9.78
CA GLU A 201 -28.09 5.43 -8.72
C GLU A 201 -27.61 4.91 -7.35
N LEU A 202 -27.00 5.79 -6.56
CA LEU A 202 -26.52 5.51 -5.21
C LEU A 202 -27.49 6.06 -4.16
N LYS A 203 -27.88 5.20 -3.23
CA LYS A 203 -28.65 5.61 -2.05
C LYS A 203 -27.66 6.03 -0.96
N LEU A 204 -27.72 7.30 -0.57
CA LEU A 204 -26.94 7.81 0.55
C LEU A 204 -27.64 7.45 1.86
N SER A 205 -26.93 6.81 2.77
CA SER A 205 -27.36 6.63 4.15
C SER A 205 -26.30 7.23 5.07
N SER A 206 -26.67 7.70 6.26
CA SER A 206 -25.65 8.05 7.25
C SER A 206 -24.78 6.82 7.44
N ALA A 207 -23.46 6.94 7.22
CA ALA A 207 -22.55 5.86 7.54
C ALA A 207 -22.92 5.39 8.95
N PRO A 208 -23.19 4.09 9.19
CA PRO A 208 -23.39 3.63 10.55
C PRO A 208 -22.18 4.14 11.32
N GLU A 209 -22.38 4.90 12.40
CA GLU A 209 -21.29 5.14 13.35
C GLU A 209 -20.59 3.80 13.52
N PRO A 210 -19.25 3.72 13.42
CA PRO A 210 -18.54 2.46 13.57
C PRO A 210 -18.99 1.87 14.88
N ASN A 211 -19.94 0.94 14.80
CA ASN A 211 -20.61 0.43 15.97
C ASN A 211 -19.54 -0.44 16.60
N VAL A 212 -18.88 0.11 17.61
CA VAL A 212 -17.85 -0.59 18.37
C VAL A 212 -18.44 -1.89 18.96
N ALA A 213 -19.77 -2.02 19.01
CA ALA A 213 -20.47 -3.27 19.36
C ALA A 213 -20.45 -4.37 18.29
N ALA A 214 -20.10 -4.10 17.03
CA ALA A 214 -20.02 -5.10 15.97
C ALA A 214 -18.61 -5.73 15.82
N ALA A 215 -17.62 -5.26 16.58
CA ALA A 215 -16.25 -5.79 16.57
C ALA A 215 -16.03 -7.01 17.50
N SER A 216 -17.09 -7.67 18.00
CA SER A 216 -16.96 -8.75 19.00
C SER A 216 -17.33 -10.16 18.51
N LYS A 217 -17.44 -10.40 17.20
CA LYS A 217 -17.52 -11.77 16.64
C LYS A 217 -16.28 -12.18 15.83
N GLY A 218 -15.12 -11.61 16.13
CA GLY A 218 -13.86 -12.29 15.84
C GLY A 218 -13.72 -13.50 16.76
N PRO A 219 -13.10 -14.62 16.32
CA PRO A 219 -12.77 -15.71 17.23
C PRO A 219 -11.98 -15.13 18.40
N SER A 220 -12.40 -15.45 19.63
CA SER A 220 -11.83 -14.83 20.83
C SER A 220 -10.31 -14.96 20.83
N LEU A 221 -9.60 -14.01 21.42
CA LEU A 221 -8.14 -14.06 21.56
C LEU A 221 -7.70 -15.41 22.17
N TRP A 222 -8.51 -15.97 23.08
CA TRP A 222 -8.33 -17.31 23.66
C TRP A 222 -8.52 -18.46 22.67
N THR A 223 -9.43 -18.30 21.69
CA THR A 223 -9.57 -19.24 20.57
C THR A 223 -8.32 -19.21 19.67
N ILE A 224 -7.78 -18.02 19.40
CA ILE A 224 -6.54 -17.85 18.61
C ILE A 224 -5.34 -18.42 19.37
N LEU A 225 -5.18 -18.09 20.66
CA LEU A 225 -4.13 -18.67 21.51
C LEU A 225 -4.30 -20.20 21.67
N GLY A 226 -5.53 -20.71 21.71
CA GLY A 226 -5.83 -22.14 21.75
C GLY A 226 -5.38 -22.87 20.49
N TYR A 227 -5.68 -22.33 19.30
CA TYR A 227 -5.23 -22.92 18.03
C TYR A 227 -3.71 -22.84 17.84
N VAL A 228 -3.08 -21.71 18.22
CA VAL A 228 -1.62 -21.56 18.17
C VAL A 228 -0.94 -22.51 19.16
N GLY A 229 -1.50 -22.69 20.36
CA GLY A 229 -1.01 -23.64 21.35
C GLY A 229 -1.11 -25.10 20.89
N MET A 230 -2.24 -25.50 20.28
CA MET A 230 -2.39 -26.84 19.70
C MET A 230 -1.45 -27.07 18.50
N GLY A 231 -1.25 -26.07 17.64
CA GLY A 231 -0.38 -26.19 16.46
C GLY A 231 1.09 -26.40 16.82
N VAL A 232 1.62 -25.64 17.77
CA VAL A 232 3.03 -25.74 18.20
C VAL A 232 3.27 -27.01 19.03
N GLY A 233 2.30 -27.43 19.84
CA GLY A 233 2.37 -28.69 20.60
C GLY A 233 2.29 -29.95 19.71
N GLY A 234 1.46 -29.94 18.65
CA GLY A 234 1.33 -31.08 17.74
C GLY A 234 2.57 -31.29 16.86
N ALA A 235 3.18 -30.21 16.37
CA ALA A 235 4.37 -30.29 15.50
C ALA A 235 5.62 -30.80 16.24
N SER A 236 5.78 -30.46 17.52
CA SER A 236 6.91 -30.92 18.33
C SER A 236 6.87 -32.43 18.63
N LEU A 237 5.68 -33.02 18.73
CA LEU A 237 5.52 -34.47 18.91
C LEU A 237 5.94 -35.27 17.67
N LEU A 238 5.74 -34.72 16.47
CA LEU A 238 6.13 -35.35 15.20
C LEU A 238 7.66 -35.32 14.97
N VAL A 239 8.33 -34.25 15.41
CA VAL A 239 9.79 -34.17 15.31
C VAL A 239 10.47 -35.11 16.32
N ALA A 240 9.87 -35.28 17.50
CA ALA A 240 10.38 -36.21 18.52
C ALA A 240 10.31 -37.68 18.09
N THR A 241 9.25 -38.10 17.38
CA THR A 241 9.14 -39.49 16.89
C THR A 241 10.12 -39.80 15.76
N ALA A 242 10.35 -38.86 14.83
CA ALA A 242 11.30 -39.05 13.74
C ALA A 242 12.75 -39.24 14.22
N THR A 243 13.12 -38.56 15.31
CA THR A 243 14.51 -38.55 15.80
C THR A 243 14.74 -39.57 16.93
N GLY A 244 13.71 -39.90 17.72
CA GLY A 244 13.85 -40.80 18.87
C GLY A 244 13.94 -42.29 18.53
N ILE A 245 13.22 -42.75 17.49
CA ILE A 245 13.20 -44.16 17.08
C ILE A 245 14.59 -44.64 16.61
N PRO A 246 15.30 -43.94 15.69
CA PRO A 246 16.62 -44.39 15.25
C PRO A 246 17.67 -44.37 16.38
N ALA A 247 17.58 -43.44 17.34
CA ALA A 247 18.49 -43.40 18.49
C ALA A 247 18.39 -44.63 19.40
N ILE A 248 17.21 -45.25 19.52
CA ILE A 248 17.02 -46.48 20.31
C ILE A 248 17.68 -47.68 19.61
N VAL A 249 17.58 -47.76 18.29
CA VAL A 249 18.21 -48.85 17.50
C VAL A 249 19.74 -48.71 17.56
N MET A 250 20.26 -47.50 17.32
CA MET A 250 21.71 -47.23 17.38
C MET A 250 22.31 -47.56 18.75
N LYS A 251 21.57 -47.34 19.83
CA LYS A 251 22.04 -47.68 21.18
C LYS A 251 22.32 -49.18 21.33
N SER A 252 21.46 -50.04 20.77
CA SER A 252 21.66 -51.49 20.81
C SER A 252 22.91 -51.88 20.02
N ASP A 253 23.07 -51.34 18.81
CA ASP A 253 24.22 -51.62 17.95
C ASP A 253 25.54 -51.15 18.59
N LEU A 254 25.51 -50.02 19.32
CA LEU A 254 26.64 -49.47 20.05
C LEU A 254 26.99 -50.27 21.32
N GLU A 255 26.00 -50.82 22.03
CA GLU A 255 26.24 -51.70 23.19
C GLU A 255 26.92 -53.01 22.77
N ASP A 256 26.54 -53.56 21.61
CA ASP A 256 27.16 -54.77 21.05
C ASP A 256 28.55 -54.50 20.44
N ALA A 257 28.73 -53.35 19.78
CA ALA A 257 29.97 -52.99 19.09
C ALA A 257 31.05 -52.38 20.01
N CYS A 258 30.68 -51.89 21.20
CA CYS A 258 31.59 -51.21 22.12
C CYS A 258 31.69 -51.91 23.49
N PRO A 259 32.35 -53.08 23.57
CA PRO A 259 32.55 -53.76 24.84
C PRO A 259 33.37 -52.89 25.81
N ASN A 260 32.89 -52.78 27.06
CA ASN A 260 33.50 -51.98 28.12
C ASN A 260 33.65 -50.47 27.80
N GLY A 261 32.79 -49.92 26.93
CA GLY A 261 32.80 -48.50 26.59
C GLY A 261 33.99 -48.05 25.75
N ARG A 262 34.68 -48.99 25.09
CA ARG A 262 35.77 -48.70 24.14
C ARG A 262 35.33 -49.04 22.73
N CYS A 263 35.12 -48.01 21.92
CA CYS A 263 34.70 -48.17 20.53
C CYS A 263 35.89 -48.16 19.56
N PRO A 264 35.89 -49.03 18.53
CA PRO A 264 36.89 -49.00 17.46
C PRO A 264 36.68 -47.78 16.54
N PRO A 265 37.71 -47.35 15.78
CA PRO A 265 37.63 -46.15 14.95
C PRO A 265 36.55 -46.17 13.86
N SER A 266 36.12 -47.37 13.45
CA SER A 266 35.04 -47.56 12.48
C SER A 266 33.65 -47.19 13.02
N GLN A 267 33.49 -47.02 14.33
CA GLN A 267 32.21 -46.69 14.97
C GLN A 267 32.12 -45.23 15.45
N PHE A 268 33.16 -44.41 15.21
CA PHE A 268 33.16 -43.00 15.63
C PHE A 268 32.09 -42.18 14.94
N GLU A 269 31.79 -42.43 13.66
CA GLU A 269 30.73 -41.72 12.93
C GLU A 269 29.33 -42.02 13.51
N THR A 270 29.09 -43.26 13.93
CA THR A 270 27.84 -43.70 14.56
C THR A 270 27.69 -43.14 15.98
N LEU A 271 28.78 -43.05 16.74
CA LEU A 271 28.84 -42.40 18.06
C LEU A 271 28.53 -40.90 17.98
N ASP A 272 29.20 -40.18 17.08
CA ASP A 272 29.01 -38.72 16.92
C ASP A 272 27.57 -38.40 16.51
N THR A 273 27.00 -39.22 15.62
CA THR A 273 25.59 -39.13 15.22
C THR A 273 24.66 -39.39 16.41
N TYR A 274 24.91 -40.45 17.19
CA TYR A 274 24.12 -40.76 18.39
C TYR A 274 24.14 -39.63 19.44
N ASP A 275 25.30 -39.06 19.72
CA ASP A 275 25.44 -37.97 20.69
C ASP A 275 24.74 -36.67 20.23
N ALA A 276 24.81 -36.36 18.93
CA ALA A 276 24.08 -35.25 18.34
C ALA A 276 22.55 -35.43 18.43
N LEU A 277 22.04 -36.65 18.18
CA LEU A 277 20.62 -36.97 18.36
C LEU A 277 20.19 -36.94 19.83
N ARG A 278 21.05 -37.39 20.75
CA ARG A 278 20.75 -37.45 22.19
C ARG A 278 20.62 -36.05 22.82
N TRP A 279 21.49 -35.10 22.44
CA TRP A 279 21.40 -33.72 22.93
C TRP A 279 20.17 -32.97 22.38
N THR A 280 19.87 -33.14 21.09
CA THR A 280 18.72 -32.49 20.43
C THR A 280 17.37 -33.05 20.87
N ALA A 281 17.28 -34.37 21.10
CA ALA A 281 16.08 -35.02 21.64
C ALA A 281 15.81 -34.63 23.10
N GLY A 282 16.85 -34.47 23.92
CA GLY A 282 16.70 -34.05 25.33
C GLY A 282 16.15 -32.63 25.48
N ALA A 283 16.68 -31.68 24.70
CA ALA A 283 16.24 -30.28 24.74
C ALA A 283 14.79 -30.10 24.24
N THR A 284 14.39 -30.86 23.22
CA THR A 284 13.04 -30.78 22.64
C THR A 284 11.96 -31.43 23.51
N LEU A 285 12.27 -32.55 24.19
CA LEU A 285 11.32 -33.21 25.10
C LEU A 285 11.05 -32.38 26.37
N ILE A 286 12.08 -31.81 27.00
CA ILE A 286 11.90 -31.01 28.22
C ILE A 286 11.16 -29.70 27.89
N GLY A 287 11.54 -29.02 26.81
CA GLY A 287 10.85 -27.81 26.35
C GLY A 287 9.40 -28.07 25.96
N GLY A 288 9.14 -29.17 25.24
CA GLY A 288 7.80 -29.57 24.81
C GLY A 288 6.86 -29.89 25.98
N LEU A 289 7.36 -30.59 27.01
CA LEU A 289 6.54 -31.02 28.15
C LEU A 289 6.17 -29.84 29.07
N VAL A 290 7.06 -28.85 29.24
CA VAL A 290 6.77 -27.63 30.01
C VAL A 290 5.71 -26.77 29.30
N ILE A 291 5.82 -26.62 27.98
CA ILE A 291 4.89 -25.79 27.19
C ILE A 291 3.52 -26.47 27.07
N ALA A 292 3.49 -27.79 26.81
CA ALA A 292 2.24 -28.55 26.75
C ALA A 292 1.55 -28.62 28.12
N GLY A 293 2.33 -28.80 29.19
CA GLY A 293 1.84 -28.78 30.56
C GLY A 293 1.15 -27.47 30.91
N ALA A 294 1.81 -26.34 30.66
CA ALA A 294 1.24 -25.00 30.89
C ALA A 294 0.01 -24.71 30.02
N GLY A 295 0.00 -25.17 28.77
CA GLY A 295 -1.15 -25.01 27.87
C GLY A 295 -2.39 -25.77 28.35
N VAL A 296 -2.22 -27.00 28.83
CA VAL A 296 -3.33 -27.83 29.34
C VAL A 296 -3.85 -27.30 30.67
N THR A 297 -2.99 -26.86 31.61
CA THR A 297 -3.47 -26.23 32.84
C THR A 297 -4.18 -24.91 32.57
N SER A 298 -3.70 -24.06 31.65
CA SER A 298 -4.44 -22.83 31.29
C SER A 298 -5.78 -23.11 30.60
N PHE A 299 -5.89 -24.21 29.85
CA PHE A 299 -7.15 -24.63 29.24
C PHE A 299 -8.14 -25.22 30.26
N LEU A 300 -7.64 -25.98 31.24
CA LEU A 300 -8.46 -26.62 32.28
C LEU A 300 -8.80 -25.69 33.45
N LEU A 301 -7.96 -24.70 33.77
CA LEU A 301 -8.23 -23.67 34.78
C LEU A 301 -8.93 -22.44 34.18
N ALA A 302 -9.41 -22.49 32.94
CA ALA A 302 -10.21 -21.41 32.37
C ALA A 302 -11.41 -21.14 33.28
N PRO A 303 -11.41 -20.03 34.05
CA PRO A 303 -12.49 -19.81 34.99
C PRO A 303 -13.73 -19.39 34.18
N GLU A 304 -14.88 -20.00 34.47
CA GLU A 304 -16.17 -19.48 34.01
C GLU A 304 -16.37 -18.11 34.68
N GLN A 305 -15.85 -17.05 34.06
CA GLN A 305 -16.02 -15.69 34.56
C GLN A 305 -17.12 -15.04 33.75
N GLY A 306 -18.25 -14.91 34.42
CA GLY A 306 -19.19 -13.85 34.17
C GLY A 306 -18.48 -12.51 34.01
N ILE A 307 -19.12 -11.69 33.19
CA ILE A 307 -18.75 -10.36 32.72
C ILE A 307 -18.10 -9.52 33.84
N PHE A 308 -16.77 -9.44 33.85
CA PHE A 308 -16.04 -8.31 34.44
C PHE A 308 -15.50 -7.46 33.30
N GLY A 309 -16.07 -6.26 33.17
CA GLY A 309 -15.76 -5.33 32.09
C GLY A 309 -14.40 -4.69 32.29
N THR A 310 -13.38 -5.20 31.62
CA THR A 310 -12.09 -4.48 31.54
C THR A 310 -12.18 -3.45 30.42
N SER A 311 -12.11 -2.16 30.76
CA SER A 311 -12.02 -1.09 29.75
C SER A 311 -10.56 -0.66 29.58
N VAL A 312 -10.06 -0.73 28.36
CA VAL A 312 -8.72 -0.27 27.99
C VAL A 312 -8.87 1.01 27.20
N LYS A 313 -8.28 2.11 27.68
CA LYS A 313 -8.13 3.35 26.90
C LYS A 313 -6.68 3.47 26.45
N ALA A 314 -6.51 3.65 25.14
CA ALA A 314 -5.23 3.99 24.54
C ALA A 314 -5.32 5.43 24.00
N GLU A 315 -4.46 6.31 24.50
CA GLU A 315 -4.27 7.65 23.95
C GLU A 315 -2.93 7.70 23.22
N VAL A 316 -2.99 8.09 21.95
CA VAL A 316 -1.83 8.18 21.06
C VAL A 316 -1.49 9.66 20.85
N GLY A 317 -0.36 10.09 21.40
CA GLY A 317 0.23 11.40 21.14
C GLY A 317 1.40 11.29 20.16
N VAL A 318 1.80 12.42 19.58
CA VAL A 318 2.85 12.52 18.54
C VAL A 318 4.22 11.98 19.02
N SER A 319 4.44 11.83 20.33
CA SER A 319 5.70 11.31 20.89
C SER A 319 5.55 10.33 22.05
N SER A 320 4.34 9.90 22.41
CA SER A 320 4.16 8.89 23.46
C SER A 320 2.89 8.06 23.29
N PHE A 321 2.98 6.81 23.72
CA PHE A 321 1.86 5.89 23.83
C PHE A 321 1.60 5.62 25.31
N ARG A 322 0.40 5.98 25.80
CA ARG A 322 -0.05 5.59 27.13
C ARG A 322 -1.22 4.63 27.00
N LEU A 323 -1.04 3.45 27.60
CA LEU A 323 -2.10 2.48 27.79
C LEU A 323 -2.51 2.52 29.27
N SER A 324 -3.76 2.85 29.55
CA SER A 324 -4.33 2.67 30.90
C SER A 324 -5.32 1.51 30.87
N VAL A 325 -5.12 0.58 31.80
CA VAL A 325 -6.02 -0.56 32.03
C VAL A 325 -6.64 -0.34 33.40
N SER A 326 -7.95 -0.15 33.41
CA SER A 326 -8.72 -0.03 34.64
C SER A 326 -9.57 -1.28 34.81
N PHE A 327 -9.49 -1.90 35.98
CA PHE A 327 -10.34 -3.02 36.39
C PHE A 327 -11.51 -2.45 37.20
N GLN A 328 -12.73 -2.83 36.83
CA GLN A 328 -13.96 -2.41 37.50
C GLN A 328 -14.83 -3.62 37.82
#